data_AF-A0A7W1H3W8-F1
#
_entry.id   AF-A0A7W1H3W8-F1
#
_cell.length_a   1.000
_cell.length_b   1.000
_cell.length_c   1.000
_cell.angle_alpha   90.00
_cell.angle_beta   90.00
_cell.angle_gamma   90.00
#
_symmetry.space_group_name_H-M   'P 1'
#
loop_
_entity.id
_entity.type
_entity.pdbx_description
1 polymer ?
#
loop_
_entity_poly.entity_id
_entity_poly.type
_entity_poly.pdbx_seq_one_letter_code
_entity_poly.pdbx_strand_id
1 'polypeptide(L)'
;MSSQRTPSLFDSFNYAAEGVIHALRTQRNLWIHFTIAAAVLVAAVAFGVSRLELMVLLLAITFVLVAELVNTAIEAAVDVASTSFDPMAKLAKDIAAGAVLIAALNAVAVGYLVFSGEVADRSSRFLDRLSDAPAELTLVSLALTVILVIAVKAYTGRGTPLRGGLPSGHSAVAFAGWMAMTLILDDSSHRFLISSLAFIMALLVAQTRVETGVHSASEVASGGALGALTTLVLFQAFG
;
A
#
# COMPACT_ATOMS: atom_id res chain seq x y z
N MET A 1 23.10 10.97 32.45
CA MET A 1 23.00 11.30 31.01
C MET A 1 22.82 9.98 30.27
N SER A 2 21.61 9.64 29.85
CA SER A 2 21.35 8.43 29.07
C SER A 2 22.05 8.57 27.72
N SER A 3 22.95 7.63 27.41
CA SER A 3 23.59 7.50 26.10
C SER A 3 22.48 7.43 25.05
N GLN A 4 22.28 8.50 24.28
CA GLN A 4 21.39 8.49 23.13
C GLN A 4 22.08 7.61 22.07
N ARG A 5 21.73 6.33 22.04
CA ARG A 5 22.06 5.47 20.91
C ARG A 5 21.41 6.09 19.67
N THR A 6 22.21 6.34 18.64
CA THR A 6 21.67 6.69 17.33
C THR A 6 20.69 5.58 16.92
N PRO A 7 19.44 5.94 16.56
CA PRO A 7 18.47 4.94 16.13
C PRO A 7 19.02 4.19 14.92
N SER A 8 18.86 2.87 14.89
CA SER A 8 19.25 2.09 13.72
C SER A 8 18.32 2.44 12.55
N LEU A 9 18.75 2.15 11.31
CA LEU A 9 17.90 2.36 10.13
C LEU A 9 16.54 1.66 10.30
N PHE A 10 16.53 0.46 10.88
CA PHE A 10 15.32 -0.30 11.16
C PHE A 10 14.39 0.41 12.15
N ASP A 11 14.95 1.05 13.19
CA ASP A 11 14.15 1.81 14.15
C ASP A 11 13.54 3.05 13.48
N SER A 12 14.27 3.74 12.60
CA SER A 12 13.76 4.87 11.81
C SER A 12 12.59 4.49 10.91
N PHE A 13 12.69 3.35 10.20
CA PHE A 13 11.57 2.83 9.42
C PHE A 13 10.36 2.46 10.30
N ASN A 14 10.62 1.93 11.51
CA ASN A 14 9.53 1.58 12.43
C ASN A 14 8.82 2.83 12.93
N TYR A 15 9.56 3.89 13.29
CA TYR A 15 8.96 5.17 13.68
C TYR A 15 8.14 5.79 12.54
N ALA A 16 8.64 5.77 11.30
CA ALA A 16 7.91 6.27 10.15
C ALA A 16 6.60 5.48 9.93
N ALA A 17 6.67 4.15 9.96
CA ALA A 17 5.49 3.30 9.83
C ALA A 17 4.50 3.48 11.00
N GLU A 18 4.99 3.83 12.18
CA GLU A 18 4.16 4.06 13.37
C GLU A 18 3.41 5.37 13.24
N GLY A 19 4.07 6.40 12.70
CA GLY A 19 3.42 7.65 12.30
C GLY A 19 2.28 7.44 11.30
N VAL A 20 2.50 6.63 10.26
CA VAL A 20 1.46 6.31 9.26
C VAL A 20 0.28 5.56 9.89
N ILE A 21 0.56 4.51 10.69
CA ILE A 21 -0.51 3.74 11.35
C ILE A 21 -1.26 4.59 12.38
N HIS A 22 -0.55 5.44 13.12
CA HIS A 22 -1.17 6.36 14.07
C HIS A 22 -2.11 7.34 13.36
N ALA A 23 -1.63 8.00 12.31
CA ALA A 23 -2.45 8.91 11.50
C ALA A 23 -3.66 8.19 10.90
N LEU A 24 -3.50 6.96 10.42
CA LEU A 24 -4.61 6.20 9.86
C LEU A 24 -5.62 5.81 10.95
N ARG A 25 -5.20 5.53 12.19
CA ARG A 25 -6.11 5.24 13.30
C ARG A 25 -6.92 6.44 13.76
N THR A 26 -6.33 7.63 13.71
CA THR A 26 -6.94 8.85 14.27
C THR A 26 -7.71 9.64 13.23
N GLN A 27 -7.26 9.62 11.97
CA GLN A 27 -7.81 10.47 10.91
C GLN A 27 -8.76 9.72 9.98
N ARG A 28 -10.02 10.14 9.98
CA ARG A 28 -11.07 9.59 9.10
C ARG A 28 -10.79 9.84 7.62
N ASN A 29 -10.26 11.00 7.27
CA ASN A 29 -9.98 11.37 5.89
C ASN A 29 -8.92 10.45 5.27
N LEU A 30 -7.88 10.11 6.04
CA LEU A 30 -6.85 9.17 5.58
C LEU A 30 -7.43 7.77 5.30
N TRP A 31 -8.40 7.28 6.08
CA TRP A 31 -9.15 6.04 5.77
C TRP A 31 -9.90 6.11 4.44
N ILE A 32 -10.54 7.25 4.16
CA ILE A 32 -11.26 7.46 2.90
C ILE A 32 -10.26 7.42 1.74
N HIS A 33 -9.12 8.11 1.85
CA HIS A 33 -8.09 8.12 0.81
C HIS A 33 -7.48 6.73 0.56
N PHE A 34 -7.19 5.94 1.60
CA PHE A 34 -6.71 4.56 1.44
C PHE A 34 -7.75 3.66 0.75
N THR A 35 -9.03 3.84 1.07
CA THR A 35 -10.13 3.06 0.47
C THR A 35 -10.32 3.41 -1.01
N ILE A 36 -10.29 4.70 -1.34
CA ILE A 36 -10.36 5.18 -2.73
C ILE A 36 -9.12 4.71 -3.51
N ALA A 37 -7.93 4.78 -2.93
CA ALA A 37 -6.70 4.30 -3.54
C ALA A 37 -6.80 2.81 -3.91
N ALA A 38 -7.27 1.96 -3.00
CA ALA A 38 -7.52 0.55 -3.27
C ALA A 38 -8.51 0.34 -4.43
N ALA A 39 -9.64 1.06 -4.41
CA ALA A 39 -10.66 0.97 -5.46
C ALA A 39 -10.12 1.40 -6.83
N VAL A 40 -9.34 2.49 -6.88
CA VAL A 40 -8.72 2.99 -8.12
C VAL A 40 -7.71 1.99 -8.69
N LEU A 41 -6.90 1.35 -7.84
CA LEU A 41 -5.95 0.33 -8.29
C LEU A 41 -6.65 -0.91 -8.86
N VAL A 42 -7.73 -1.37 -8.23
CA VAL A 42 -8.55 -2.47 -8.76
C VAL A 42 -9.19 -2.06 -10.09
N ALA A 43 -9.71 -0.84 -10.19
CA ALA A 43 -10.24 -0.32 -11.44
C ALA A 43 -9.18 -0.22 -12.55
N ALA A 44 -7.97 0.25 -12.23
CA ALA A 44 -6.86 0.37 -13.18
C ALA A 44 -6.55 -0.96 -13.87
N VAL A 45 -6.51 -2.03 -13.08
CA VAL A 45 -6.35 -3.39 -13.59
C VAL A 45 -7.58 -3.81 -14.41
N ALA A 46 -8.79 -3.60 -13.91
CA ALA A 46 -10.02 -4.00 -14.58
C ALA A 46 -10.23 -3.32 -15.95
N PHE A 47 -9.71 -2.11 -16.13
CA PHE A 47 -9.76 -1.38 -17.40
C PHE A 47 -8.54 -1.62 -18.30
N GLY A 48 -7.51 -2.34 -17.82
CA GLY A 48 -6.31 -2.63 -18.60
C GLY A 48 -5.52 -1.38 -18.98
N VAL A 49 -5.38 -0.44 -18.03
CA VAL A 49 -4.63 0.81 -18.24
C VAL A 49 -3.18 0.51 -18.59
N SER A 50 -2.58 1.32 -19.44
CA SER A 50 -1.17 1.19 -19.81
C SER A 50 -0.21 1.43 -18.64
N ARG A 51 1.03 0.99 -18.78
CA ARG A 51 2.11 1.22 -17.79
C ARG A 51 2.29 2.68 -17.42
N LEU A 52 2.25 3.58 -18.41
CA LEU A 52 2.40 5.02 -18.16
C LEU A 52 1.21 5.57 -17.36
N GLU A 53 0.00 5.14 -17.68
CA GLU A 53 -1.20 5.53 -16.95
C GLU A 53 -1.18 5.00 -15.51
N LEU A 54 -0.76 3.75 -15.30
CA LEU A 54 -0.58 3.17 -13.97
C LEU A 54 0.48 3.93 -13.15
N MET A 55 1.61 4.33 -13.77
CA MET A 55 2.62 5.17 -13.10
C MET A 55 2.05 6.51 -12.65
N VAL A 56 1.28 7.19 -13.52
CA VAL A 56 0.67 8.48 -13.19
C VAL A 56 -0.41 8.33 -12.10
N LEU A 57 -1.21 7.26 -12.14
CA LEU A 57 -2.17 6.93 -11.08
C LEU A 57 -1.47 6.70 -9.73
N LEU A 58 -0.40 5.91 -9.71
CA LEU A 58 0.36 5.63 -8.48
C LEU A 58 0.97 6.91 -7.90
N LEU A 59 1.51 7.79 -8.75
CA LEU A 59 2.03 9.10 -8.33
C LEU A 59 0.93 9.97 -7.74
N ALA A 60 -0.23 10.05 -8.40
CA ALA A 60 -1.36 10.85 -7.92
C ALA A 60 -1.89 10.34 -6.58
N ILE A 61 -2.08 9.03 -6.44
CA ILE A 61 -2.50 8.39 -5.18
C ILE A 61 -1.50 8.68 -4.06
N THR A 62 -0.22 8.45 -4.33
CA THR A 62 0.85 8.67 -3.34
C THR A 62 0.92 10.13 -2.92
N PHE A 63 0.77 11.06 -3.86
CA PHE A 63 0.78 12.49 -3.58
C PHE A 63 -0.36 12.91 -2.63
N VAL A 64 -1.57 12.38 -2.82
CA VAL A 64 -2.70 12.63 -1.90
C VAL A 64 -2.40 12.10 -0.50
N LEU A 65 -1.87 10.88 -0.39
CA LEU A 65 -1.55 10.29 0.92
C LEU A 65 -0.45 11.07 1.64
N VAL A 66 0.57 11.53 0.91
CA VAL A 66 1.63 12.39 1.47
C VAL A 66 1.05 13.72 1.93
N ALA A 67 0.22 14.37 1.13
CA ALA A 67 -0.42 15.63 1.50
C ALA A 67 -1.25 15.49 2.78
N GLU A 68 -2.03 14.40 2.92
CA GLU A 68 -2.85 14.13 4.09
C GLU A 68 -2.01 13.86 5.36
N LEU A 69 -0.89 13.14 5.22
CA LEU A 69 0.05 12.91 6.32
C LEU A 69 0.74 14.21 6.76
N VAL A 70 1.13 15.07 5.81
CA VAL A 70 1.69 16.39 6.10
C VAL A 70 0.65 17.28 6.78
N ASN A 71 -0.60 17.27 6.31
CA ASN A 71 -1.71 17.99 6.97
C ASN A 71 -1.85 17.56 8.43
N THR A 72 -1.90 16.24 8.67
CA THR A 72 -2.00 15.68 10.02
C THR A 72 -0.82 16.09 10.91
N ALA A 73 0.40 16.11 10.36
CA ALA A 73 1.59 16.53 11.09
C ALA A 73 1.55 18.04 11.45
N ILE A 74 1.08 18.88 10.52
CA ILE A 74 0.90 20.32 10.77
C ILE A 74 -0.18 20.56 11.83
N GLU A 75 -1.33 19.88 11.74
CA GLU A 75 -2.39 19.97 12.75
C GLU A 75 -1.85 19.64 14.14
N ALA A 76 -1.14 18.52 14.29
CA ALA A 76 -0.55 18.12 15.56
C ALA A 76 0.48 19.13 16.08
N ALA A 77 1.34 19.68 15.21
CA ALA A 77 2.32 20.70 15.61
C ALA A 77 1.64 21.99 16.08
N VAL A 78 0.58 22.42 15.40
CA VAL A 78 -0.19 23.61 15.74
C VAL A 78 -0.97 23.40 17.05
N ASP A 79 -1.55 22.22 17.27
CA ASP A 79 -2.28 21.88 18.50
C ASP A 79 -1.37 21.91 19.74
N VAL A 80 -0.10 21.54 19.59
CA VAL A 80 0.88 21.64 20.68
C VAL A 80 1.32 23.09 20.91
N ALA A 81 1.44 23.88 19.85
CA ALA A 81 1.92 25.26 19.95
C ALA A 81 0.86 26.25 20.47
N SER A 82 -0.43 25.92 20.38
CA SER A 82 -1.53 26.83 20.70
C SER A 82 -2.52 26.22 21.69
N THR A 83 -2.64 26.83 22.87
CA THR A 83 -3.55 26.37 23.96
C THR A 83 -4.88 27.11 24.00
N SER A 84 -5.06 28.10 23.13
CA SER A 84 -6.28 28.91 23.01
C SER A 84 -6.52 29.24 21.54
N PHE A 85 -7.72 29.71 21.18
CA PHE A 85 -8.02 30.03 19.79
C PHE A 85 -7.09 31.13 19.25
N ASP A 86 -6.25 30.78 18.27
CA ASP A 86 -5.34 31.69 17.58
C ASP A 86 -5.73 31.76 16.08
N PRO A 87 -6.04 32.96 15.54
CA PRO A 87 -6.35 33.14 14.12
C PRO A 87 -5.26 32.62 13.16
N MET A 88 -3.99 32.69 13.55
CA MET A 88 -2.86 32.18 12.75
C MET A 88 -2.81 30.65 12.79
N ALA A 89 -3.11 30.04 13.95
CA ALA A 89 -3.24 28.58 14.05
C ALA A 89 -4.37 28.05 13.16
N LYS A 90 -5.50 28.75 13.13
CA LYS A 90 -6.60 28.43 12.20
C LYS A 90 -6.14 28.54 10.74
N LEU A 91 -5.51 29.65 10.36
CA LEU A 91 -5.02 29.86 9.00
C LEU A 91 -4.03 28.77 8.55
N ALA A 92 -3.10 28.36 9.41
CA ALA A 92 -2.15 27.29 9.10
C ALA A 92 -2.85 25.95 8.80
N LYS A 93 -3.84 25.59 9.61
CA LYS A 93 -4.66 24.38 9.39
C LYS A 93 -5.49 24.47 8.11
N ASP A 94 -6.11 25.62 7.86
CA ASP A 94 -6.91 25.85 6.65
C ASP A 94 -6.04 25.72 5.37
N ILE A 95 -4.80 26.23 5.41
CA ILE A 95 -3.84 26.09 4.29
C ILE A 95 -3.42 24.63 4.09
N ALA A 96 -3.13 23.91 5.19
CA ALA A 96 -2.72 22.51 5.12
C ALA A 96 -3.84 21.62 4.56
N ALA A 97 -5.09 21.82 5.00
CA ALA A 97 -6.26 21.15 4.43
C ALA A 97 -6.49 21.54 2.96
N GLY A 98 -6.24 22.82 2.62
CA GLY A 98 -6.26 23.29 1.23
C GLY A 98 -5.27 22.56 0.32
N ALA A 99 -4.07 22.23 0.82
CA ALA A 99 -3.08 21.46 0.06
C ALA A 99 -3.58 20.03 -0.25
N VAL A 100 -4.23 19.37 0.72
CA VAL A 100 -4.88 18.06 0.50
C VAL A 100 -5.96 18.18 -0.57
N LEU A 101 -6.80 19.21 -0.50
CA LEU A 101 -7.86 19.43 -1.48
C LEU A 101 -7.31 19.55 -2.91
N ILE A 102 -6.24 20.33 -3.10
CA ILE A 102 -5.57 20.48 -4.41
C ILE A 102 -5.01 19.13 -4.88
N ALA A 103 -4.35 18.37 -4.00
CA ALA A 103 -3.84 17.04 -4.33
C ALA A 103 -4.97 16.08 -4.74
N ALA A 104 -6.09 16.10 -4.02
CA ALA A 104 -7.27 15.27 -4.30
C ALA A 104 -7.92 15.63 -5.64
N LEU A 105 -8.06 16.94 -5.94
CA LEU A 105 -8.56 17.40 -7.24
C LEU A 105 -7.65 16.96 -8.39
N ASN A 106 -6.33 17.03 -8.20
CA ASN A 106 -5.38 16.51 -9.18
C ASN A 106 -5.55 14.99 -9.37
N ALA A 107 -5.70 14.22 -8.29
CA ALA A 107 -5.92 12.78 -8.39
C ALA A 107 -7.23 12.43 -9.10
N VAL A 108 -8.30 13.21 -8.88
CA VAL A 108 -9.56 13.06 -9.62
C VAL A 108 -9.37 13.40 -11.10
N ALA A 109 -8.67 14.48 -11.44
CA ALA A 109 -8.40 14.85 -12.82
C ALA A 109 -7.56 13.78 -13.55
N VAL A 110 -6.49 13.29 -12.92
CA VAL A 110 -5.67 12.18 -13.42
C VAL A 110 -6.51 10.92 -13.62
N GLY A 111 -7.28 10.53 -12.60
CA GLY A 111 -8.17 9.37 -12.69
C GLY A 111 -9.17 9.51 -13.84
N TYR A 112 -9.79 10.68 -13.98
CA TYR A 112 -10.69 10.96 -15.10
C TYR A 112 -9.98 10.83 -16.45
N LEU A 113 -8.79 11.42 -16.63
CA LEU A 113 -8.06 11.35 -17.89
C LEU A 113 -7.69 9.92 -18.27
N VAL A 114 -7.18 9.15 -17.30
CA VAL A 114 -6.81 7.75 -17.50
C VAL A 114 -8.04 6.89 -17.83
N PHE A 115 -9.09 6.97 -17.03
CA PHE A 115 -10.26 6.11 -17.22
C PHE A 115 -11.17 6.56 -18.37
N SER A 116 -11.22 7.85 -18.70
CA SER A 116 -12.00 8.34 -19.86
C SER A 116 -11.40 7.89 -21.18
N GLY A 117 -10.07 7.82 -21.29
CA GLY A 117 -9.37 7.26 -22.45
C GLY A 117 -9.73 5.79 -22.67
N GLU A 118 -9.63 4.97 -21.62
CA GLU A 118 -9.95 3.54 -21.70
C GLU A 118 -11.45 3.25 -21.95
N VAL A 119 -12.34 4.09 -21.41
CA VAL A 119 -13.78 3.98 -21.69
C VAL A 119 -14.10 4.33 -23.15
N ALA A 120 -13.37 5.28 -23.76
CA ALA A 120 -13.54 5.67 -25.16
C ALA A 120 -12.87 4.70 -26.16
N ASP A 121 -11.70 4.14 -25.81
CA ASP A 121 -10.90 3.27 -26.69
C ASP A 121 -11.32 1.78 -26.67
N ARG A 122 -12.33 1.42 -25.87
CA ARG A 122 -12.96 0.07 -25.86
C ARG A 122 -13.54 -0.35 -27.23
N SER A 123 -13.59 0.57 -28.19
CA SER A 123 -14.11 0.35 -29.55
C SER A 123 -13.07 -0.05 -30.61
N SER A 124 -11.75 -0.05 -30.39
CA SER A 124 -10.83 -0.31 -31.52
C SER A 124 -9.62 -1.23 -31.31
N ARG A 125 -9.26 -1.68 -30.10
CA ARG A 125 -8.12 -2.61 -29.93
C ARG A 125 -8.36 -3.73 -28.92
N PHE A 126 -9.39 -4.52 -29.19
CA PHE A 126 -9.64 -5.80 -28.51
C PHE A 126 -8.68 -6.93 -28.93
N LEU A 127 -7.78 -6.71 -29.92
CA LEU A 127 -6.98 -7.78 -30.53
C LEU A 127 -5.46 -7.74 -30.26
N ASP A 128 -4.92 -6.75 -29.54
CA ASP A 128 -3.46 -6.68 -29.26
C ASP A 128 -3.09 -6.75 -27.75
N ARG A 129 -4.06 -6.92 -26.84
CA ARG A 129 -3.84 -6.83 -25.38
C ARG A 129 -3.53 -8.18 -24.68
N LEU A 130 -2.69 -9.02 -25.27
CA LEU A 130 -2.18 -10.23 -24.60
C LEU A 130 -0.67 -10.38 -24.77
N SER A 131 0.10 -9.34 -24.41
CA SER A 131 1.57 -9.47 -24.38
C SER A 131 2.29 -8.73 -23.25
N ASP A 132 1.62 -8.00 -22.34
CA ASP A 132 2.32 -7.28 -21.25
C ASP A 132 1.69 -7.39 -19.83
N ALA A 133 0.70 -8.27 -19.64
CA ALA A 133 -0.13 -8.40 -18.43
C ALA A 133 0.53 -8.82 -17.09
N PRO A 134 1.64 -9.60 -17.02
CA PRO A 134 2.07 -10.16 -15.73
C PRO A 134 2.71 -9.14 -14.79
N ALA A 135 3.38 -8.10 -15.32
CA ALA A 135 4.10 -7.13 -14.49
C ALA A 135 3.15 -6.14 -13.78
N GLU A 136 2.11 -5.69 -14.48
CA GLU A 136 1.14 -4.72 -13.95
C GLU A 136 0.29 -5.34 -12.85
N LEU A 137 -0.22 -6.56 -13.07
CA LEU A 137 -0.94 -7.34 -12.05
C LEU A 137 -0.09 -7.62 -10.81
N THR A 138 1.21 -7.88 -10.99
CA THR A 138 2.15 -8.06 -9.88
C THR A 138 2.32 -6.77 -9.09
N LEU A 139 2.54 -5.64 -9.77
CA LEU A 139 2.72 -4.34 -9.12
C LEU A 139 1.49 -3.93 -8.33
N VAL A 140 0.30 -4.08 -8.92
CA VAL A 140 -0.97 -3.74 -8.28
C VAL A 140 -1.27 -4.68 -7.11
N SER A 141 -1.03 -5.98 -7.24
CA SER A 141 -1.24 -6.92 -6.14
C SER A 141 -0.33 -6.65 -4.95
N LEU A 142 0.94 -6.29 -5.17
CA LEU A 142 1.86 -5.87 -4.12
C LEU A 142 1.43 -4.55 -3.46
N ALA A 143 1.09 -3.53 -4.25
CA ALA A 143 0.63 -2.24 -3.74
C ALA A 143 -0.65 -2.39 -2.91
N LEU A 144 -1.64 -3.14 -3.42
CA LEU A 144 -2.89 -3.43 -2.72
C LEU A 144 -2.63 -4.23 -1.44
N THR A 145 -1.72 -5.21 -1.47
CA THR A 145 -1.33 -5.98 -0.27
C THR A 145 -0.76 -5.07 0.81
N VAL A 146 0.12 -4.11 0.46
CA VAL A 146 0.67 -3.15 1.42
C VAL A 146 -0.42 -2.24 2.00
N ILE A 147 -1.31 -1.70 1.15
CA ILE A 147 -2.46 -0.90 1.57
C ILE A 147 -3.33 -1.68 2.57
N LEU A 148 -3.67 -2.93 2.26
CA LEU A 148 -4.48 -3.79 3.12
C LEU A 148 -3.77 -4.12 4.44
N VAL A 149 -2.47 -4.41 4.42
CA VAL A 149 -1.68 -4.65 5.64
C VAL A 149 -1.71 -3.44 6.56
N ILE A 150 -1.47 -2.23 6.01
CA ILE A 150 -1.48 -0.99 6.79
C ILE A 150 -2.88 -0.72 7.35
N ALA A 151 -3.93 -0.89 6.54
CA ALA A 151 -5.32 -0.72 6.96
C ALA A 151 -5.71 -1.71 8.08
N VAL A 152 -5.39 -3.00 7.93
CA VAL A 152 -5.70 -4.00 8.96
C VAL A 152 -4.89 -3.75 10.24
N LYS A 153 -3.61 -3.37 10.14
CA LYS A 153 -2.80 -2.98 11.32
C LYS A 153 -3.37 -1.74 12.01
N ALA A 154 -3.85 -0.76 11.25
CA ALA A 154 -4.52 0.40 11.82
C ALA A 154 -5.79 -0.04 12.57
N TYR A 155 -6.62 -0.88 11.97
CA TYR A 155 -7.84 -1.39 12.60
C TYR A 155 -7.59 -2.26 13.86
N THR A 156 -6.60 -3.15 13.84
CA THR A 156 -6.41 -4.15 14.93
C THR A 156 -5.76 -3.59 16.18
N GLY A 157 -5.08 -2.43 16.12
CA GLY A 157 -4.56 -1.78 17.33
C GLY A 157 -3.28 -2.37 17.94
N ARG A 158 -2.76 -3.52 17.46
CA ARG A 158 -1.74 -4.33 18.18
C ARG A 158 -0.32 -4.22 17.59
N GLY A 159 0.68 -4.22 18.48
CA GLY A 159 2.12 -4.28 18.13
C GLY A 159 2.68 -2.98 17.52
N THR A 160 3.99 -2.94 17.26
CA THR A 160 4.58 -1.86 16.45
C THR A 160 4.59 -2.27 14.97
N PRO A 161 4.51 -1.32 14.02
CA PRO A 161 4.35 -1.60 12.59
C PRO A 161 5.31 -2.65 12.02
N LEU A 162 6.60 -2.51 12.33
CA LEU A 162 7.67 -3.40 11.87
C LEU A 162 8.11 -4.38 12.95
N ARG A 163 7.64 -4.24 14.20
CA ARG A 163 7.82 -5.24 15.26
C ARG A 163 6.49 -5.69 15.88
N GLY A 164 5.85 -6.65 15.21
CA GLY A 164 4.66 -7.33 15.74
C GLY A 164 3.34 -6.80 15.18
N GLY A 165 2.24 -7.37 15.68
CA GLY A 165 0.90 -6.98 15.28
C GLY A 165 0.37 -7.75 14.08
N LEU A 166 -0.95 -7.89 14.05
CA LEU A 166 -1.67 -8.66 13.05
C LEU A 166 -2.12 -7.76 11.88
N PRO A 167 -1.85 -8.11 10.62
CA PRO A 167 -1.05 -9.26 10.12
C PRO A 167 0.45 -8.94 9.98
N SER A 168 1.30 -9.96 9.79
CA SER A 168 2.72 -9.72 9.46
C SER A 168 2.89 -9.20 8.03
N GLY A 169 3.33 -7.93 7.89
CA GLY A 169 3.50 -7.29 6.58
C GLY A 169 4.61 -7.91 5.71
N HIS A 170 5.73 -8.32 6.32
CA HIS A 170 6.82 -8.96 5.58
C HIS A 170 6.39 -10.30 4.99
N SER A 171 5.66 -11.10 5.78
CA SER A 171 5.08 -12.36 5.30
C SER A 171 4.03 -12.12 4.21
N ALA A 172 3.19 -11.09 4.35
CA ALA A 172 2.20 -10.74 3.33
C ALA A 172 2.86 -10.40 1.98
N VAL A 173 3.85 -9.51 1.97
CA VAL A 173 4.56 -9.13 0.74
C VAL A 173 5.31 -10.33 0.14
N ALA A 174 5.98 -11.14 0.97
CA ALA A 174 6.73 -12.31 0.49
C ALA A 174 5.83 -13.37 -0.15
N PHE A 175 4.67 -13.67 0.46
CA PHE A 175 3.71 -14.61 -0.08
C PHE A 175 2.93 -14.06 -1.28
N ALA A 176 2.67 -12.75 -1.33
CA ALA A 176 2.11 -12.09 -2.51
C ALA A 176 3.05 -12.20 -3.71
N GLY A 177 4.36 -12.00 -3.51
CA GLY A 177 5.38 -12.16 -4.55
C GLY A 177 5.56 -13.61 -4.99
N TRP A 178 5.57 -14.56 -4.05
CA TRP A 178 5.55 -16.00 -4.37
C TRP A 178 4.35 -16.35 -5.25
N MET A 179 3.13 -15.99 -4.83
CA MET A 179 1.92 -16.28 -5.58
C MET A 179 1.97 -15.67 -6.99
N ALA A 180 2.44 -14.43 -7.13
CA ALA A 180 2.59 -13.78 -8.43
C ALA A 180 3.54 -14.60 -9.33
N MET A 181 4.71 -14.99 -8.83
CA MET A 181 5.64 -15.84 -9.59
C MET A 181 5.01 -17.18 -10.00
N THR A 182 4.26 -17.83 -9.12
CA THR A 182 3.58 -19.10 -9.42
C THR A 182 2.56 -18.98 -10.56
N LEU A 183 1.84 -17.86 -10.61
CA LEU A 183 0.79 -17.60 -11.61
C LEU A 183 1.35 -17.11 -12.94
N ILE A 184 2.47 -16.38 -12.93
CA ILE A 184 3.12 -15.91 -14.17
C ILE A 184 3.81 -17.06 -14.92
N LEU A 185 4.34 -18.05 -14.20
CA LEU A 185 5.17 -19.12 -14.76
C LEU A 185 4.37 -20.30 -15.34
N ASP A 186 3.07 -20.14 -15.64
CA ASP A 186 2.14 -21.23 -15.97
C ASP A 186 2.68 -22.22 -17.03
N ASP A 187 3.38 -21.72 -18.06
CA ASP A 187 3.92 -22.50 -19.20
C ASP A 187 5.45 -22.75 -19.17
N SER A 188 6.14 -22.47 -18.06
CA SER A 188 7.60 -22.64 -17.99
C SER A 188 8.01 -24.06 -17.63
N SER A 189 8.98 -24.64 -18.36
CA SER A 189 9.56 -25.96 -18.03
C SER A 189 10.17 -26.05 -16.61
N HIS A 190 10.51 -24.91 -16.01
CA HIS A 190 11.06 -24.79 -14.67
C HIS A 190 10.05 -24.27 -13.64
N ARG A 191 8.75 -24.19 -13.97
CA ARG A 191 7.71 -23.60 -13.10
C ARG A 191 7.73 -24.17 -11.69
N PHE A 192 7.75 -25.50 -11.60
CA PHE A 192 7.75 -26.19 -10.31
C PHE A 192 8.97 -25.82 -9.46
N LEU A 193 10.16 -25.77 -10.08
CA LEU A 193 11.39 -25.40 -9.41
C LEU A 193 11.37 -23.94 -8.93
N ILE A 194 10.99 -22.99 -9.79
CA ILE A 194 10.99 -21.58 -9.43
C ILE A 194 9.92 -21.28 -8.36
N SER A 195 8.72 -21.84 -8.51
CA SER A 195 7.63 -21.68 -7.53
C SER A 195 8.00 -22.27 -6.17
N SER A 196 8.62 -23.46 -6.13
CA SER A 196 9.06 -24.08 -4.87
C SER A 196 10.19 -23.32 -4.20
N LEU A 197 11.18 -22.82 -4.96
CA LEU A 197 12.24 -21.96 -4.42
C LEU A 197 11.68 -20.65 -3.86
N ALA A 198 10.78 -19.98 -4.60
CA ALA A 198 10.13 -18.77 -4.15
C ALA A 198 9.26 -19.00 -2.89
N PHE A 199 8.58 -20.14 -2.82
CA PHE A 199 7.81 -20.53 -1.64
C PHE A 199 8.71 -20.72 -0.42
N ILE A 200 9.84 -21.40 -0.59
CA ILE A 200 10.85 -21.60 0.46
C ILE A 200 11.37 -20.24 0.93
N MET A 201 11.67 -19.31 0.01
CA MET A 201 12.09 -17.95 0.38
C MET A 201 11.01 -17.20 1.16
N ALA A 202 9.74 -17.31 0.77
CA ALA A 202 8.62 -16.71 1.50
C ALA A 202 8.46 -17.32 2.91
N LEU A 203 8.64 -18.64 3.02
CA LEU A 203 8.65 -19.34 4.31
C LEU A 203 9.83 -18.94 5.19
N LEU A 204 11.03 -18.76 4.62
CA LEU A 204 12.19 -18.28 5.38
C LEU A 204 11.96 -16.86 5.89
N VAL A 205 11.42 -15.97 5.06
CA VAL A 205 11.01 -14.62 5.50
C VAL A 205 10.00 -14.72 6.64
N ALA A 206 8.97 -15.57 6.52
CA ALA A 206 7.99 -15.82 7.57
C ALA A 206 8.60 -16.40 8.86
N GLN A 207 9.46 -17.40 8.74
CA GLN A 207 10.14 -18.07 9.86
C GLN A 207 11.00 -17.09 10.64
N THR A 208 11.79 -16.24 9.95
CA THR A 208 12.63 -15.24 10.62
C THR A 208 11.80 -14.31 11.51
N ARG A 209 10.54 -14.04 11.17
CA ARG A 209 9.65 -13.21 12.00
C ARG A 209 9.19 -13.90 13.29
N VAL A 210 9.02 -15.22 13.25
CA VAL A 210 8.66 -16.03 14.43
C VAL A 210 9.89 -16.27 15.31
N GLU A 211 11.01 -16.63 14.70
CA GLU A 211 12.25 -16.98 15.40
C GLU A 211 12.88 -15.80 16.13
N THR A 212 12.81 -14.60 15.54
CA THR A 212 13.24 -13.36 16.19
C THR A 212 12.28 -12.88 17.28
N GLY A 213 11.18 -13.61 17.54
CA GLY A 213 10.16 -13.25 18.52
C GLY A 213 9.36 -12.01 18.14
N VAL A 214 9.43 -11.58 16.88
CA VAL A 214 8.82 -10.32 16.43
C VAL A 214 7.34 -10.49 16.14
N HIS A 215 6.91 -11.61 15.58
CA HIS A 215 5.51 -11.95 15.34
C HIS A 215 5.19 -13.36 15.84
N SER A 216 3.93 -13.60 16.21
CA SER A 216 3.48 -14.96 16.47
C SER A 216 3.32 -15.75 15.16
N ALA A 217 3.32 -17.09 15.25
CA ALA A 217 3.05 -17.95 14.10
C ALA A 217 1.70 -17.65 13.43
N SER A 218 0.68 -17.29 14.21
CA SER A 218 -0.64 -16.93 13.67
C SER A 218 -0.66 -15.58 12.96
N GLU A 219 0.09 -14.58 13.44
CA GLU A 219 0.24 -13.28 12.76
C GLU A 219 0.97 -13.42 11.42
N VAL A 220 2.00 -14.27 11.39
CA VAL A 220 2.76 -14.62 10.19
C VAL A 220 1.91 -15.38 9.18
N ALA A 221 1.18 -16.41 9.63
CA ALA A 221 0.27 -17.18 8.78
C ALA A 221 -0.85 -16.29 8.21
N SER A 222 -1.44 -15.42 9.02
CA SER A 222 -2.48 -14.47 8.58
C SER A 222 -1.94 -13.48 7.54
N GLY A 223 -0.70 -13.00 7.73
CA GLY A 223 -0.02 -12.16 6.74
C GLY A 223 0.23 -12.90 5.44
N GLY A 224 0.83 -14.08 5.49
CA GLY A 224 1.07 -14.91 4.31
C GLY A 224 -0.22 -15.22 3.54
N ALA A 225 -1.29 -15.59 4.24
CA ALA A 225 -2.60 -15.83 3.65
C ALA A 225 -3.18 -14.57 2.97
N LEU A 226 -3.15 -13.41 3.65
CA LEU A 226 -3.63 -12.15 3.09
C LEU A 226 -2.92 -11.82 1.78
N GLY A 227 -1.58 -11.91 1.76
CA GLY A 227 -0.79 -11.63 0.56
C GLY A 227 -1.06 -12.61 -0.58
N ALA A 228 -1.00 -13.92 -0.31
CA ALA A 228 -1.26 -14.95 -1.31
C ALA A 228 -2.67 -14.87 -1.89
N LEU A 229 -3.69 -14.67 -1.05
CA LEU A 229 -5.08 -14.58 -1.51
C LEU A 229 -5.34 -13.30 -2.30
N THR A 230 -4.77 -12.16 -1.89
CA THR A 230 -4.92 -10.89 -2.61
C THR A 230 -4.38 -11.03 -4.04
N THR A 231 -3.17 -11.59 -4.18
CA THR A 231 -2.58 -11.84 -5.50
C THR A 231 -3.37 -12.86 -6.30
N LEU A 232 -3.76 -13.99 -5.69
CA LEU A 232 -4.53 -15.03 -6.37
C LEU A 232 -5.85 -14.49 -6.93
N VAL A 233 -6.60 -13.74 -6.13
CA VAL A 233 -7.89 -13.17 -6.55
C VAL A 233 -7.71 -12.18 -7.70
N LEU A 234 -6.71 -11.31 -7.62
CA LEU A 234 -6.44 -10.35 -8.70
C LEU A 234 -6.05 -11.04 -10.01
N PHE A 235 -5.16 -12.03 -9.95
CA PHE A 235 -4.73 -12.78 -11.14
C PHE A 235 -5.84 -13.67 -11.70
N GLN A 236 -6.70 -14.27 -10.87
CA GLN A 236 -7.85 -15.03 -11.38
C GLN A 236 -8.94 -14.15 -11.99
N ALA A 237 -9.11 -12.93 -11.47
CA ALA A 237 -10.13 -12.01 -11.96
C ALA A 237 -9.70 -11.27 -13.23
N PHE A 238 -8.39 -11.03 -13.41
CA PHE A 238 -7.86 -10.10 -14.41
C PHE A 238 -6.65 -10.60 -15.20
N GLY A 239 -6.10 -11.77 -14.88
CA GLY A 239 -5.03 -12.43 -15.64
C GLY A 239 -5.60 -13.40 -16.67
#